data_AF-A0A259D8Z6-F1
#
_entry.id   AF-A0A259D8Z6-F1
#
_cell.length_a   1.000
_cell.length_b   1.000
_cell.length_c   1.000
_cell.angle_alpha   90.00
_cell.angle_beta   90.00
_cell.angle_gamma   90.00
#
_symmetry.space_group_name_H-M   'P 1'
#
loop_
_entity.id
_entity.type
_entity.pdbx_description
1 polymer ?
#
loop_
_entity_poly.entity_id
_entity_poly.type
_entity_poly.pdbx_seq_one_letter_code
_entity_poly.pdbx_strand_id
1 'polypeptide(L)'
;MPGVYAAGRLDADSEGLLILTDDGMLQSRIADPRHKLPKTYWAQVEGTPEDAALDALRHGVDLGDFITRPATARLIDEPAGLWPRNPPIRHRAAIPTHWIEMVIHQGKNRQVRRMTAKVGLPTLRLIRAAVGEWTLGTLQPGEWNELHV
;
A
#
# COMPACT_ATOMS: atom_id res chain seq x y z
N MET A 1 20.97 10.08 -5.06
CA MET A 1 22.08 9.53 -4.26
C MET A 1 22.79 8.50 -5.12
N PRO A 2 24.08 8.66 -5.43
CA PRO A 2 24.83 7.62 -6.10
C PRO A 2 24.94 6.38 -5.18
N GLY A 3 24.84 5.18 -5.75
CA GLY A 3 25.13 3.92 -5.06
C GLY A 3 23.94 3.11 -4.54
N VAL A 4 22.76 3.71 -4.33
CA VAL A 4 21.59 3.00 -3.78
C VAL A 4 20.52 2.68 -4.84
N TYR A 5 19.82 1.56 -4.67
CA TYR A 5 18.76 1.09 -5.54
C TYR A 5 17.50 0.72 -4.76
N ALA A 6 16.34 0.74 -5.42
CA ALA A 6 15.08 0.38 -4.78
C ALA A 6 15.02 -1.11 -4.40
N ALA A 7 14.85 -1.38 -3.10
CA ALA A 7 14.54 -2.70 -2.57
C ALA A 7 13.03 -2.96 -2.66
N GLY A 8 12.60 -3.31 -3.87
CA GLY A 8 11.18 -3.44 -4.21
C GLY A 8 10.60 -2.16 -4.80
N ARG A 9 9.66 -2.34 -5.74
CA ARG A 9 9.09 -1.23 -6.50
C ARG A 9 7.89 -0.61 -5.79
N LEU A 10 7.60 0.64 -6.12
CA LEU A 10 6.35 1.33 -5.85
C LEU A 10 5.83 1.87 -7.19
N ASP A 11 4.53 1.71 -7.43
CA ASP A 11 3.93 2.21 -8.67
C ASP A 11 3.94 3.75 -8.68
N ALA A 12 4.11 4.37 -9.85
CA ALA A 12 4.27 5.83 -9.98
C ALA A 12 3.04 6.62 -9.49
N ASP A 13 1.85 6.01 -9.49
CA ASP A 13 0.61 6.61 -8.99
C ASP A 13 0.35 6.33 -7.49
N SER A 14 1.31 5.69 -6.82
CA SER A 14 1.27 5.36 -5.40
C SER A 14 2.30 6.20 -4.63
N GLU A 15 2.03 6.40 -3.34
CA GLU A 15 2.81 7.28 -2.47
C GLU A 15 3.39 6.49 -1.28
N GLY A 16 4.27 7.11 -0.50
CA GLY A 16 4.75 6.58 0.77
C GLY A 16 6.10 5.86 0.69
N LEU A 17 6.31 4.93 1.61
CA LEU A 17 7.61 4.37 1.94
C LEU A 17 8.25 3.62 0.75
N LEU A 18 9.47 4.00 0.41
CA LEU A 18 10.35 3.29 -0.52
C LEU A 18 11.69 3.02 0.16
N ILE A 19 12.10 1.75 0.20
CA ILE A 19 13.40 1.37 0.75
C ILE A 19 14.42 1.43 -0.36
N LEU A 20 15.51 2.16 -0.12
CA LEU A 20 16.68 2.23 -0.97
C LEU A 20 17.86 1.59 -0.23
N THR A 21 18.65 0.76 -0.91
CA THR A 21 19.83 0.12 -0.34
C THR A 21 20.88 -0.11 -1.42
N ASP A 22 22.15 -0.11 -1.03
CA ASP A 22 23.29 -0.56 -1.83
C ASP A 22 23.68 -2.02 -1.50
N ASP A 23 23.16 -2.59 -0.41
CA ASP A 23 23.36 -3.99 -0.03
C ASP A 23 22.44 -4.94 -0.83
N GLY A 24 23.05 -5.74 -1.71
CA GLY A 24 22.36 -6.74 -2.52
C GLY A 24 21.69 -7.88 -1.72
N MET A 25 22.21 -8.22 -0.53
CA MET A 25 21.57 -9.22 0.34
C MET A 25 20.28 -8.66 0.94
N LEU A 26 20.32 -7.43 1.46
CA LEU A 26 19.14 -6.74 1.97
C LEU A 26 18.10 -6.52 0.87
N GLN A 27 18.54 -6.09 -0.31
CA GLN A 27 17.69 -5.95 -1.48
C GLN A 27 16.98 -7.28 -1.81
N SER A 28 17.75 -8.37 -1.85
CA SER A 28 17.22 -9.71 -2.12
C SER A 28 16.21 -10.09 -1.04
N ARG A 29 16.51 -9.93 0.24
CA ARG A 29 15.59 -10.27 1.35
C ARG A 29 14.25 -9.52 1.27
N ILE A 30 14.27 -8.24 0.92
CA ILE A 30 13.06 -7.42 0.80
C ILE A 30 12.27 -7.73 -0.47
N ALA A 31 12.97 -7.95 -1.59
CA ALA A 31 12.37 -8.21 -2.90
C ALA A 31 11.98 -9.68 -3.10
N ASP A 32 12.55 -10.61 -2.34
CA ASP A 32 12.39 -12.05 -2.54
C ASP A 32 10.92 -12.45 -2.35
N PRO A 33 10.29 -13.02 -3.40
CA PRO A 33 8.95 -13.57 -3.33
C PRO A 33 8.78 -14.71 -2.31
N ARG A 34 9.83 -15.24 -1.69
CA ARG A 34 9.77 -16.28 -0.65
C ARG A 34 9.70 -15.68 0.76
N HIS A 35 10.39 -14.57 1.00
CA HIS A 35 10.49 -13.92 2.32
C HIS A 35 9.42 -12.84 2.57
N LYS A 36 8.63 -12.49 1.53
CA LYS A 36 7.48 -11.56 1.47
C LYS A 36 7.17 -10.83 2.78
N LEU A 37 8.04 -9.88 3.13
CA LEU A 37 7.78 -8.96 4.24
C LEU A 37 6.38 -8.35 4.08
N PRO A 38 5.60 -8.28 5.17
CA PRO A 38 4.29 -7.66 5.15
C PRO A 38 4.42 -6.23 4.65
N LYS A 39 3.45 -5.80 3.84
CA LYS A 39 3.36 -4.42 3.36
C LYS A 39 2.04 -3.86 3.82
N THR A 40 2.13 -2.79 4.60
CA THR A 40 0.95 -2.06 5.09
C THR A 40 0.67 -0.91 4.16
N TYR A 41 -0.56 -0.83 3.69
CA TYR A 41 -1.06 0.20 2.81
C TYR A 41 -2.25 0.90 3.46
N TRP A 42 -2.29 2.22 3.35
CA TRP A 42 -3.51 3.00 3.55
C TRP A 42 -4.08 3.33 2.19
N ALA A 43 -5.29 2.85 1.92
CA ALA A 43 -5.99 3.09 0.68
C ALA A 43 -7.22 3.96 0.96
N GLN A 44 -7.27 5.11 0.30
CA GLN A 44 -8.49 5.90 0.24
C GLN A 44 -9.35 5.34 -0.90
N VAL A 45 -10.55 4.91 -0.59
CA VAL A 45 -11.48 4.26 -1.53
C VAL A 45 -12.77 5.08 -1.67
N GLU A 46 -13.41 4.97 -2.83
CA GLU A 46 -14.79 5.43 -3.00
C GLU A 46 -15.79 4.43 -2.43
N GLY A 47 -16.92 4.94 -1.98
CA GLY A 47 -18.00 4.14 -1.38
C GLY A 47 -17.76 3.87 0.09
N THR A 48 -18.61 3.03 0.67
CA THR A 48 -18.58 2.66 2.09
C THR A 48 -18.07 1.23 2.22
N PRO A 49 -16.94 0.99 2.90
CA PRO A 49 -16.40 -0.35 3.13
C PRO A 49 -17.25 -1.14 4.13
N GLU A 50 -18.35 -1.71 3.67
CA GLU A 50 -19.18 -2.61 4.47
C GLU A 50 -18.41 -3.89 4.85
N ASP A 51 -18.82 -4.53 5.94
CA ASP A 51 -18.12 -5.70 6.50
C ASP A 51 -17.96 -6.83 5.48
N ALA A 52 -18.96 -7.08 4.63
CA ALA A 52 -18.88 -8.09 3.58
C ALA A 52 -17.74 -7.83 2.57
N ALA A 53 -17.51 -6.56 2.20
CA ALA A 53 -16.42 -6.18 1.30
C ALA A 53 -15.06 -6.33 2.00
N LEU A 54 -14.96 -5.92 3.27
CA LEU A 54 -13.74 -6.11 4.07
C LEU A 54 -13.43 -7.59 4.29
N ASP A 55 -14.43 -8.43 4.55
CA ASP A 55 -14.28 -9.87 4.70
C ASP A 55 -13.83 -10.55 3.41
N ALA A 56 -14.36 -10.13 2.25
CA ALA A 56 -13.87 -10.63 0.98
C ALA A 56 -12.38 -10.31 0.78
N LEU A 57 -11.94 -9.09 1.13
CA LEU A 57 -10.52 -8.72 1.09
C LEU A 57 -9.67 -9.56 2.05
N ARG A 58 -10.18 -9.87 3.25
CA ARG A 58 -9.48 -10.68 4.27
C ARG A 58 -9.26 -12.12 3.83
N HIS A 59 -10.28 -12.75 3.24
CA HIS A 59 -10.22 -14.14 2.78
C HIS A 59 -9.45 -14.30 1.46
N GLY A 60 -9.35 -13.21 0.69
CA GLY A 60 -8.73 -13.18 -0.61
C GLY A 60 -9.76 -13.19 -1.74
N VAL A 61 -9.40 -12.56 -2.85
CA VAL A 61 -10.30 -12.33 -3.99
C VAL A 61 -9.70 -12.89 -5.26
N ASP A 62 -10.55 -13.38 -6.15
CA ASP A 62 -10.16 -13.79 -7.49
C ASP A 62 -10.04 -12.56 -8.42
N LEU A 63 -8.81 -12.26 -8.82
CA LEU A 63 -8.49 -11.14 -9.71
C LEU A 63 -8.47 -11.54 -11.20
N GLY A 64 -8.80 -12.80 -11.53
CA GLY A 64 -8.88 -13.37 -12.87
C GLY A 64 -7.59 -14.09 -13.31
N ASP A 65 -6.43 -13.52 -13.00
CA ASP A 65 -5.11 -14.10 -13.27
C ASP A 65 -4.55 -14.89 -12.08
N PHE A 66 -4.96 -14.54 -10.85
CA PHE A 66 -4.67 -15.29 -9.64
C PHE A 66 -5.68 -14.96 -8.53
N ILE A 67 -5.77 -15.87 -7.56
CA ILE A 67 -6.48 -15.64 -6.29
C ILE A 67 -5.49 -15.06 -5.28
N THR A 68 -5.84 -13.94 -4.67
CA THR A 68 -4.98 -13.33 -3.66
C THR A 68 -4.88 -14.21 -2.42
N ARG A 69 -3.73 -14.14 -1.73
CA ARG A 69 -3.64 -14.74 -0.40
C ARG A 69 -4.52 -13.95 0.58
N PRO A 70 -4.86 -14.56 1.72
CA PRO A 70 -5.47 -13.84 2.83
C PRO A 70 -4.67 -12.58 3.18
N ALA A 71 -5.38 -11.55 3.59
CA ALA A 71 -4.84 -10.24 3.94
C ALA A 71 -5.48 -9.73 5.22
N THR A 72 -4.90 -8.69 5.81
CA THR A 72 -5.65 -7.85 6.74
C THR A 72 -6.35 -6.75 5.95
N ALA A 73 -7.61 -6.46 6.26
CA ALA A 73 -8.33 -5.31 5.75
C ALA A 73 -9.22 -4.75 6.87
N ARG A 74 -9.08 -3.47 7.19
CA ARG A 74 -9.90 -2.80 8.21
C ARG A 74 -10.19 -1.36 7.83
N LEU A 75 -11.37 -0.87 8.19
CA LEU A 75 -11.69 0.54 8.14
C LEU A 75 -10.81 1.29 9.16
N ILE A 76 -10.32 2.45 8.78
CA ILE A 76 -9.56 3.36 9.64
C ILE A 76 -10.06 4.79 9.44
N ASP A 77 -9.82 5.64 10.43
CA ASP A 77 -9.90 7.09 10.22
C ASP A 77 -8.82 7.53 9.22
N GLU A 78 -8.99 8.73 8.67
CA GLU A 78 -7.93 9.34 7.88
C GLU A 78 -6.63 9.40 8.70
N PRO A 79 -5.51 8.83 8.20
CA PRO A 79 -4.26 8.87 8.94
C PRO A 79 -3.87 10.31 9.28
N ALA A 80 -3.49 10.55 10.53
CA ALA A 80 -3.11 11.88 10.98
C ALA A 80 -1.83 12.36 10.28
N GLY A 81 -1.77 13.66 9.96
CA GLY A 81 -0.57 14.27 9.37
C GLY A 81 -0.31 13.90 7.91
N LEU A 82 -1.32 13.41 7.18
CA LEU A 82 -1.17 13.18 5.74
C LEU A 82 -0.92 14.48 4.98
N TRP A 83 0.07 14.45 4.11
CA TRP A 83 0.33 15.52 3.15
C TRP A 83 -0.80 15.63 2.11
N PRO A 84 -1.03 16.82 1.56
CA PRO A 84 -1.93 16.98 0.41
C PRO A 84 -1.35 16.28 -0.82
N ARG A 85 -2.22 15.68 -1.63
CA ARG A 85 -1.82 15.08 -2.91
C ARG A 85 -1.88 16.11 -4.03
N ASN A 86 -0.88 16.12 -4.91
CA ASN A 86 -0.86 16.93 -6.13
C ASN A 86 -0.61 16.04 -7.38
N PRO A 87 -1.53 15.97 -8.36
CA PRO A 87 -2.87 16.56 -8.34
C PRO A 87 -3.76 15.93 -7.27
N PRO A 88 -4.81 16.64 -6.80
CA PRO A 88 -5.73 16.10 -5.82
C PRO A 88 -6.44 14.85 -6.36
N ILE A 89 -6.97 14.03 -5.44
CA ILE A 89 -7.85 12.92 -5.82
C ILE A 89 -9.06 13.45 -6.58
N ARG A 90 -9.62 12.61 -7.47
CA ARG A 90 -10.92 12.90 -8.07
C ARG A 90 -11.97 12.88 -6.97
N HIS A 91 -12.60 14.03 -6.72
CA HIS A 91 -13.69 14.16 -5.76
C HIS A 91 -15.04 14.14 -6.46
N ARG A 92 -16.00 13.39 -5.90
CA ARG A 92 -17.39 13.33 -6.35
C ARG A 92 -18.30 13.58 -5.15
N ALA A 93 -18.94 14.73 -5.08
CA ALA A 93 -19.72 15.16 -3.91
C ALA A 93 -20.81 14.17 -3.47
N ALA A 94 -21.37 13.41 -4.41
CA ALA A 94 -22.41 12.41 -4.13
C ALA A 94 -21.88 11.05 -3.64
N ILE A 95 -20.56 10.84 -3.63
CA ILE A 95 -19.95 9.55 -3.28
C ILE A 95 -18.98 9.76 -2.12
N PRO A 96 -19.22 9.15 -0.94
CA PRO A 96 -18.31 9.28 0.18
C PRO A 96 -16.99 8.56 -0.12
N THR A 97 -15.96 8.95 0.61
CA THR A 97 -14.65 8.28 0.59
C THR A 97 -14.28 7.83 1.99
N HIS A 98 -13.64 6.66 2.08
CA HIS A 98 -13.18 6.12 3.34
C HIS A 98 -11.73 5.64 3.23
N TRP A 99 -11.07 5.51 4.37
CA TRP A 99 -9.73 4.95 4.46
C TRP A 99 -9.79 3.52 4.95
N ILE A 100 -9.07 2.64 4.26
CA ILE A 100 -8.85 1.27 4.71
C ILE A 100 -7.36 1.02 4.87
N GLU A 101 -7.00 0.29 5.92
CA GLU A 101 -5.67 -0.29 6.05
C GLU A 101 -5.70 -1.70 5.46
N MET A 102 -4.72 -2.01 4.62
CA MET A 102 -4.50 -3.34 4.07
C MET A 102 -3.08 -3.82 4.34
N VAL A 103 -2.95 -5.01 4.93
CA VAL A 103 -1.66 -5.68 5.09
C VAL A 103 -1.61 -6.89 4.17
N ILE A 104 -0.68 -6.87 3.21
CA ILE A 104 -0.50 -7.97 2.26
C ILE A 104 0.90 -8.57 2.38
N HIS A 105 0.96 -9.89 2.23
CA HIS A 105 2.20 -10.67 2.11
C HIS A 105 2.44 -11.07 0.66
N GLN A 106 2.10 -10.19 -0.28
CA GLN A 106 2.26 -10.36 -1.71
C GLN A 106 2.66 -9.02 -2.33
N GLY A 107 3.10 -9.05 -3.58
CA GLY A 107 3.55 -7.85 -4.32
C GLY A 107 3.26 -8.00 -5.80
N LYS A 108 2.04 -8.41 -6.15
CA LYS A 108 1.62 -8.54 -7.55
C LYS A 108 1.27 -7.15 -8.12
N ASN A 109 1.33 -7.02 -9.45
CA ASN A 109 1.09 -5.74 -10.12
C ASN A 109 -0.25 -5.12 -9.70
N ARG A 110 -0.20 -3.88 -9.19
CA ARG A 110 -1.36 -3.09 -8.74
C ARG A 110 -2.30 -3.83 -7.79
N GLN A 111 -1.79 -4.81 -7.03
CA GLN A 111 -2.60 -5.77 -6.30
C GLN A 111 -3.65 -5.12 -5.39
N VAL A 112 -3.26 -4.17 -4.53
CA VAL A 112 -4.20 -3.51 -3.61
C VAL A 112 -5.34 -2.83 -4.38
N ARG A 113 -5.02 -2.06 -5.42
CA ARG A 113 -6.03 -1.36 -6.24
C ARG A 113 -6.98 -2.33 -6.96
N ARG A 114 -6.46 -3.48 -7.42
CA ARG A 114 -7.27 -4.52 -8.05
C ARG A 114 -8.18 -5.22 -7.04
N MET A 115 -7.67 -5.50 -5.85
CA MET A 115 -8.46 -6.10 -4.76
C MET A 115 -9.61 -5.21 -4.32
N THR A 116 -9.35 -3.93 -4.06
CA THR A 116 -10.36 -2.97 -3.62
C THR A 116 -11.41 -2.72 -4.71
N ALA A 117 -11.00 -2.57 -5.97
CA ALA A 117 -11.93 -2.47 -7.09
C ALA A 117 -12.81 -3.73 -7.26
N LYS A 118 -12.25 -4.93 -7.04
CA LYS A 118 -12.97 -6.21 -7.15
C LYS A 118 -14.14 -6.31 -6.15
N VAL A 119 -14.00 -5.70 -4.98
CA VAL A 119 -15.05 -5.65 -3.95
C VAL A 119 -15.91 -4.38 -4.02
N GLY A 120 -15.84 -3.63 -5.12
CA GLY A 120 -16.67 -2.43 -5.34
C GLY A 120 -16.16 -1.14 -4.70
N LEU A 121 -14.91 -1.11 -4.22
CA LEU A 121 -14.31 0.01 -3.49
C LEU A 121 -13.09 0.56 -4.25
N PRO A 122 -13.24 1.17 -5.44
CA PRO A 122 -12.10 1.58 -6.25
C PRO A 122 -11.18 2.57 -5.48
N THR A 123 -9.87 2.31 -5.52
CA THR A 123 -8.89 3.13 -4.80
C THR A 123 -8.59 4.45 -5.51
N LEU A 124 -8.81 5.56 -4.81
CA LEU A 124 -8.44 6.92 -5.21
C LEU A 124 -6.97 7.23 -4.90
N ARG A 125 -6.53 6.94 -3.67
CA ARG A 125 -5.18 7.23 -3.16
C ARG A 125 -4.62 5.99 -2.49
N LEU A 126 -3.33 5.72 -2.69
CA LEU A 126 -2.66 4.56 -2.11
C LEU A 126 -1.31 4.98 -1.54
N ILE A 127 -1.15 4.79 -0.24
CA ILE A 127 0.07 5.13 0.50
C ILE A 127 0.63 3.85 1.10
N ARG A 128 1.88 3.50 0.80
CA ARG A 128 2.57 2.42 1.51
C ARG A 128 3.12 2.96 2.83
N ALA A 129 2.51 2.56 3.93
CA ALA A 129 2.85 3.02 5.26
C ALA A 129 3.99 2.20 5.91
N ALA A 130 4.13 0.93 5.55
CA ALA A 130 5.20 0.09 6.10
C ALA A 130 5.63 -1.04 5.16
N VAL A 131 6.86 -1.51 5.35
CA VAL A 131 7.42 -2.74 4.78
C VAL A 131 8.17 -3.46 5.89
N GLY A 132 7.69 -4.63 6.33
CA GLY A 132 8.28 -5.33 7.46
C GLY A 132 8.28 -4.45 8.72
N GLU A 133 9.46 -4.25 9.30
CA GLU A 133 9.67 -3.40 10.49
C GLU A 133 9.81 -1.91 10.15
N TRP A 134 10.06 -1.56 8.88
CA TRP A 134 10.23 -0.17 8.48
C TRP A 134 8.89 0.50 8.25
N THR A 135 8.69 1.63 8.92
CA THR A 135 7.47 2.43 8.84
C THR A 135 7.77 3.81 8.29
N LEU A 136 6.79 4.41 7.61
CA LEU A 136 6.84 5.79 7.13
C LEU A 136 7.06 6.80 8.27
N GLY A 137 6.50 6.53 9.46
CA GLY A 137 6.66 7.39 10.63
C GLY A 137 6.17 8.82 10.33
N THR A 138 7.06 9.80 10.54
CA THR A 138 6.78 11.23 10.32
C THR A 138 7.31 11.77 8.98
N LEU A 139 7.92 10.93 8.14
CA LEU A 139 8.51 11.35 6.87
C LEU A 139 7.47 11.96 5.93
N GLN A 140 7.77 13.15 5.43
CA GLN A 140 6.99 13.85 4.41
C GLN A 140 7.43 13.45 3.00
N PRO A 141 6.63 13.76 1.95
CA PRO A 141 7.00 13.46 0.58
C PRO A 141 8.34 14.07 0.19
N GLY A 142 9.21 13.23 -0.38
CA GLY A 142 10.55 13.65 -0.82
C GLY A 142 11.60 13.65 0.30
N GLU A 143 11.20 13.47 1.56
CA GLU A 143 12.13 13.25 2.67
C GLU A 143 12.62 11.81 2.69
N TRP A 144 13.78 11.63 3.31
CA TRP A 144 14.38 10.33 3.55
C TRP A 144 15.06 10.34 4.92
N ASN A 145 15.22 9.16 5.50
CA ASN A 145 16.04 8.95 6.69
C ASN A 145 16.99 7.77 6.43
N GLU A 146 18.26 7.94 6.78
CA GLU A 146 19.26 6.87 6.67
C GLU A 146 19.22 6.02 7.94
N LEU A 147 19.20 4.70 7.74
CA LEU A 147 19.16 3.73 8.82
C LEU A 147 20.39 2.85 8.70
N HIS A 148 21.10 2.67 9.81
CA HIS A 148 22.15 1.68 9.92
C HIS A 148 21.52 0.38 10.44
N VAL A 149 21.55 -0.67 9.61
CA VAL A 149 20.93 -1.98 9.87
C VAL A 149 22.02 -3.05 9.99
#